data_AF-A0A0M1HSL0-F1
#
_entry.id   AF-A0A0M1HSL0-F1
#
_cell.length_a   1.000
_cell.length_b   1.000
_cell.length_c   1.000
_cell.angle_alpha   90.00
_cell.angle_beta   90.00
_cell.angle_gamma   90.00
#
_symmetry.space_group_name_H-M   'P 1'
#
loop_
_entity.id
_entity.type
_entity.pdbx_description
1 polymer ?
#
loop_
_entity_poly.entity_id
_entity_poly.type
_entity_poly.pdbx_seq_one_letter_code
_entity_poly.pdbx_strand_id
1 'polypeptide(L)'
;AGGIVDIEFMAQYVVLAWSGSNSDLAHFSDNVRILEDAAQAGCLSSEDATALIHAYLSERAESHRLALANQSMQVNAADWHDTRVIVCKLWQRLIDPTANFMALESK
;
A
#
# COMPACT_ATOMS: atom_id res chain seq x y z
N ALA A 1 6.64 -7.56 -5.20
CA ALA A 1 5.67 -6.56 -5.66
C ALA A 1 4.28 -6.91 -5.15
N GLY A 2 3.57 -5.92 -4.64
CA GLY A 2 2.26 -6.00 -4.02
C GLY A 2 2.28 -6.20 -2.50
N GLY A 3 3.43 -6.01 -1.84
CA GLY A 3 3.58 -6.29 -0.40
C GLY A 3 3.51 -5.05 0.48
N ILE A 4 3.62 -5.23 1.80
CA ILE A 4 3.53 -4.15 2.80
C ILE A 4 4.49 -2.98 2.53
N VAL A 5 5.72 -3.26 2.07
CA VAL A 5 6.73 -2.24 1.74
C VAL A 5 6.28 -1.35 0.58
N ASP A 6 5.58 -1.91 -0.41
CA ASP A 6 5.06 -1.12 -1.54
C ASP A 6 3.97 -0.16 -1.05
N ILE A 7 3.16 -0.57 -0.05
CA ILE A 7 2.13 0.28 0.56
C ILE A 7 2.76 1.40 1.40
N GLU A 8 3.76 1.07 2.23
CA GLU A 8 4.54 2.05 3.01
C GLU A 8 5.17 3.10 2.11
N PHE A 9 5.74 2.67 0.99
CA PHE A 9 6.34 3.59 0.03
C PHE A 9 5.29 4.47 -0.67
N MET A 10 4.13 3.94 -1.04
CA MET A 10 3.04 4.76 -1.58
C MET A 10 2.54 5.81 -0.57
N ALA A 11 2.39 5.45 0.70
CA ALA A 11 2.03 6.41 1.75
C ALA A 11 3.09 7.52 1.88
N GLN A 12 4.38 7.16 1.92
CA GLN A 12 5.48 8.13 1.96
C GLN A 12 5.52 9.02 0.71
N TYR A 13 5.32 8.44 -0.48
CA TYR A 13 5.25 9.17 -1.73
C TYR A 13 4.12 10.20 -1.71
N VAL A 14 2.93 9.84 -1.24
CA VAL A 14 1.78 10.75 -1.13
C VAL A 14 2.12 11.98 -0.29
N VAL A 15 2.75 11.77 0.86
CA VAL A 15 3.19 12.88 1.72
C VAL A 15 4.19 13.78 0.99
N LEU A 16 5.20 13.18 0.35
CA LEU A 16 6.23 13.93 -0.38
C LEU A 16 5.67 14.70 -1.59
N ALA A 17 4.72 14.11 -2.30
CA ALA A 17 4.15 14.68 -3.52
C ALA A 17 3.21 15.86 -3.22
N TRP A 18 2.46 15.82 -2.10
CA TRP A 18 1.33 16.74 -1.88
C TRP A 18 1.35 17.54 -0.58
N SER A 19 2.24 17.26 0.39
CA SER A 19 2.28 18.02 1.64
C SER A 19 2.63 19.51 1.48
N GLY A 20 3.28 19.88 0.38
CA GLY A 20 3.55 21.29 0.05
C GLY A 20 2.30 22.13 -0.20
N SER A 21 1.22 21.50 -0.67
CA SER A 21 -0.08 22.15 -0.91
C SER A 21 -1.13 21.77 0.15
N ASN A 22 -0.97 20.64 0.82
CA ASN A 22 -1.87 20.11 1.85
C ASN A 22 -1.05 19.75 3.10
N SER A 23 -0.80 20.72 3.98
CA SER A 23 0.06 20.54 5.16
C SER A 23 -0.39 19.40 6.09
N ASP A 24 -1.69 19.11 6.10
CA ASP A 24 -2.28 18.06 6.94
C ASP A 24 -1.74 16.66 6.60
N LEU A 25 -1.31 16.42 5.35
CA LEU A 25 -0.68 15.16 4.95
C LEU A 25 0.63 14.85 5.70
N ALA A 26 1.30 15.87 6.24
CA ALA A 26 2.52 15.70 7.03
C ALA A 26 2.25 15.68 8.54
N HIS A 27 0.98 15.63 8.97
CA HIS A 27 0.61 15.69 10.38
C HIS A 27 0.87 14.37 11.11
N PHE A 28 0.63 13.23 10.45
CA PHE A 28 0.83 11.90 11.01
C PHE A 28 1.95 11.13 10.32
N SER A 29 2.57 10.21 11.06
CA SER A 29 3.61 9.32 10.53
C SER A 29 3.13 7.88 10.32
N ASP A 30 1.87 7.57 10.60
CA ASP A 30 1.33 6.21 10.42
C ASP A 30 0.59 6.08 9.08
N ASN A 31 0.76 4.92 8.44
CA ASN A 31 0.25 4.70 7.08
C ASN A 31 -1.28 4.80 6.98
N VAL A 32 -2.02 4.40 8.02
CA VAL A 32 -3.49 4.41 7.93
C VAL A 32 -3.97 5.86 7.87
N ARG A 33 -3.53 6.71 8.81
CA ARG A 33 -3.94 8.12 8.81
C ARG A 33 -3.41 8.88 7.61
N ILE A 34 -2.19 8.59 7.15
CA ILE A 34 -1.66 9.19 5.92
C ILE A 34 -2.57 8.87 4.73
N LEU A 35 -3.03 7.62 4.60
CA LEU A 35 -3.92 7.21 3.50
C LEU A 35 -5.34 7.80 3.65
N GLU A 36 -5.85 7.94 4.89
CA GLU A 36 -7.11 8.62 5.18
C GLU A 36 -7.04 10.11 4.81
N ASP A 37 -6.00 10.82 5.25
CA ASP A 37 -5.79 12.23 4.94
C ASP A 37 -5.58 12.44 3.43
N ALA A 38 -4.94 11.50 2.75
CA ALA A 38 -4.80 11.52 1.29
C ALA A 38 -6.14 11.43 0.56
N ALA A 39 -7.08 10.63 1.06
CA ALA A 39 -8.44 10.58 0.54
C ALA A 39 -9.20 11.88 0.85
N GLN A 40 -9.08 12.38 2.07
CA GLN A 40 -9.75 13.62 2.50
C GLN A 40 -9.26 14.85 1.72
N ALA A 41 -7.98 14.88 1.36
CA ALA A 41 -7.37 15.93 0.54
C ALA A 41 -7.62 15.75 -0.97
N GLY A 42 -8.26 14.65 -1.39
CA GLY A 42 -8.53 14.34 -2.80
C GLY A 42 -7.31 13.90 -3.61
N CYS A 43 -6.18 13.61 -2.96
CA CYS A 43 -4.98 13.07 -3.59
C CYS A 43 -5.16 11.60 -4.00
N LEU A 44 -5.97 10.85 -3.24
CA LEU A 44 -6.43 9.50 -3.56
C LEU A 44 -7.95 9.48 -3.62
N SER A 45 -8.51 8.54 -4.39
CA SER A 45 -9.94 8.23 -4.24
C SER A 45 -10.16 7.51 -2.90
N SER A 46 -11.35 7.68 -2.31
CA SER A 46 -11.70 6.97 -1.08
C SER A 46 -11.66 5.45 -1.23
N GLU A 47 -11.97 4.94 -2.42
CA GLU A 47 -11.90 3.51 -2.75
C GLU A 47 -10.44 3.02 -2.72
N ASP A 48 -9.52 3.73 -3.39
CA ASP A 48 -8.11 3.36 -3.44
C ASP A 48 -7.46 3.41 -2.06
N ALA A 49 -7.74 4.46 -1.28
CA ALA A 49 -7.23 4.59 0.08
C ALA A 49 -7.74 3.45 0.98
N THR A 50 -9.04 3.15 0.91
CA THR A 50 -9.64 2.03 1.67
C THR A 50 -9.01 0.70 1.27
N ALA A 51 -8.77 0.46 -0.01
CA ALA A 51 -8.13 -0.75 -0.51
C ALA A 51 -6.69 -0.90 0.03
N LEU A 52 -5.90 0.18 0.05
CA LEU A 52 -4.55 0.18 0.60
C LEU A 52 -4.54 -0.02 2.11
N ILE A 53 -5.44 0.63 2.85
CA ILE A 53 -5.59 0.47 4.30
C ILE A 53 -5.93 -0.99 4.63
N HIS A 54 -6.89 -1.58 3.92
CA HIS A 54 -7.28 -2.98 4.15
C HIS A 54 -6.12 -3.94 3.84
N ALA A 55 -5.40 -3.73 2.74
CA ALA A 55 -4.22 -4.53 2.39
C ALA A 55 -3.13 -4.43 3.47
N TYR A 56 -2.82 -3.20 3.92
CA TYR A 56 -1.83 -2.95 4.96
C TYR A 56 -2.19 -3.60 6.29
N LEU A 57 -3.43 -3.46 6.75
CA LEU A 57 -3.89 -4.07 8.00
C LEU A 57 -3.85 -5.59 7.94
N SER A 58 -4.21 -6.17 6.79
CA SER A 58 -4.18 -7.63 6.58
C SER A 58 -2.73 -8.17 6.63
N GLU A 59 -1.82 -7.56 5.87
CA GLU A 59 -0.39 -7.90 5.87
C GLU A 59 0.23 -7.76 7.26
N ARG A 60 -0.08 -6.66 7.96
CA ARG A 60 0.44 -6.39 9.31
C ARG A 60 -0.11 -7.38 10.33
N ALA A 61 -1.39 -7.73 10.26
CA ALA A 61 -1.99 -8.72 11.13
C ALA A 61 -1.35 -10.10 10.94
N GLU A 62 -1.10 -10.52 9.69
CA GLU A 62 -0.44 -11.79 9.41
C GLU A 62 1.02 -11.80 9.87
N SER A 63 1.77 -10.72 9.60
CA SER A 63 3.14 -10.58 10.11
C SER A 63 3.19 -10.69 11.64
N HIS A 64 2.24 -10.07 12.34
CA HIS A 64 2.14 -10.18 13.80
C HIS A 64 1.80 -11.61 14.24
N ARG A 65 0.87 -12.29 13.55
CA ARG A 65 0.50 -13.67 13.84
C ARG A 65 1.70 -14.62 13.70
N LEU A 66 2.47 -14.49 12.62
CA LEU A 66 3.66 -15.31 12.36
C LEU A 66 4.76 -15.05 13.38
N ALA A 67 4.98 -13.79 13.76
CA ALA A 67 5.95 -13.42 14.79
C ALA A 67 5.58 -14.05 16.16
N LEU A 68 4.31 -14.00 16.55
CA LEU A 68 3.82 -14.64 17.79
C LEU A 68 3.94 -16.16 17.75
N ALA A 69 3.78 -16.77 16.58
CA ALA A 69 3.96 -18.20 16.37
C ALA A 69 5.45 -18.62 16.25
N ASN A 70 6.40 -17.67 16.31
CA ASN A 70 7.82 -17.87 16.07
C ASN A 70 8.10 -18.57 14.71
N GLN A 71 7.31 -18.23 13.69
CA GLN A 71 7.40 -18.74 12.33
C GLN A 71 8.16 -17.76 11.43
N SER A 72 8.58 -18.24 10.26
CA SER A 72 9.12 -17.36 9.21
C SER A 72 8.07 -16.32 8.81
N MET A 73 8.48 -15.06 8.65
CA MET A 73 7.62 -13.99 8.12
C MET A 73 7.41 -14.10 6.60
N GLN A 74 8.00 -15.10 5.94
CA GLN A 74 7.74 -15.38 4.53
C GLN A 74 6.47 -16.23 4.38
N VAL A 75 5.48 -15.65 3.71
CA VAL A 75 4.23 -16.33 3.31
C VAL A 75 4.29 -16.79 1.86
N ASN A 76 3.46 -17.76 1.50
CA ASN A 76 3.28 -18.14 0.11
C ASN A 76 2.58 -17.01 -0.67
N ALA A 77 3.23 -16.52 -1.72
CA ALA A 77 2.72 -15.41 -2.51
C ALA A 77 1.39 -15.73 -3.24
N ALA A 78 1.06 -17.01 -3.44
CA ALA A 78 -0.20 -17.44 -4.03
C ALA A 78 -1.39 -17.19 -3.09
N ASP A 79 -1.22 -17.36 -1.78
CA ASP A 79 -2.27 -17.16 -0.78
C ASP A 79 -2.65 -15.67 -0.64
N TRP A 80 -1.77 -14.77 -1.10
CA TRP A 80 -1.92 -13.32 -1.07
C TRP A 80 -2.16 -12.71 -2.45
N HIS A 81 -2.54 -13.53 -3.44
CA HIS A 81 -2.65 -13.09 -4.83
C HIS A 81 -3.53 -11.85 -5.00
N ASP A 82 -4.76 -11.86 -4.45
CA ASP A 82 -5.72 -10.77 -4.64
C ASP A 82 -5.22 -9.45 -4.04
N THR A 83 -4.72 -9.50 -2.80
CA THR A 83 -4.09 -8.34 -2.12
C THR A 83 -2.95 -7.79 -2.97
N ARG A 84 -2.06 -8.67 -3.44
CA ARG A 84 -0.90 -8.26 -4.25
C ARG A 84 -1.31 -7.62 -5.56
N VAL A 85 -2.33 -8.16 -6.24
CA VAL A 85 -2.86 -7.59 -7.49
C VAL A 85 -3.39 -6.18 -7.26
N ILE A 86 -4.15 -5.95 -6.18
CA ILE A 86 -4.67 -4.63 -5.83
C ILE A 86 -3.52 -3.64 -5.59
N VAL A 87 -2.56 -4.00 -4.73
CA VAL A 87 -1.42 -3.13 -4.41
C VAL A 87 -0.59 -2.82 -5.66
N CYS A 88 -0.35 -3.81 -6.53
CA CYS A 88 0.38 -3.58 -7.79
C CYS A 88 -0.37 -2.64 -8.74
N LYS A 89 -1.70 -2.76 -8.85
CA LYS A 89 -2.50 -1.85 -9.68
C LYS A 89 -2.44 -0.42 -9.16
N LEU A 90 -2.52 -0.24 -7.84
CA LEU A 90 -2.45 1.09 -7.22
C LEU A 90 -1.03 1.69 -7.33
N TRP A 91 -0.01 0.85 -7.19
CA TRP A 91 1.37 1.24 -7.45
C TRP A 91 1.55 1.82 -8.86
N GLN A 92 1.05 1.12 -9.88
CA GLN A 92 1.11 1.61 -11.26
C GLN A 92 0.39 2.96 -11.38
N ARG A 93 -0.82 3.08 -10.84
CA ARG A 93 -1.57 4.34 -10.93
C ARG A 93 -0.87 5.52 -10.24
N LEU A 94 -0.15 5.29 -9.14
CA LEU A 94 0.42 6.37 -8.32
C LEU A 94 1.87 6.70 -8.63
N ILE A 95 2.69 5.69 -8.90
CA ILE A 95 4.14 5.82 -9.01
C ILE A 95 4.61 5.70 -10.46
N ASP A 96 4.04 4.76 -11.22
CA ASP A 96 4.48 4.48 -12.59
C ASP A 96 3.31 4.23 -13.54
N PRO A 97 2.53 5.28 -13.88
CA PRO A 97 1.34 5.15 -14.71
C PRO A 97 1.66 4.79 -16.17
N THR A 98 2.96 4.79 -16.53
CA THR A 98 3.45 4.46 -17.87
C THR A 98 4.06 3.05 -17.96
N ALA A 99 4.30 2.35 -16.86
CA ALA A 99 4.84 1.00 -16.89
C ALA A 99 3.79 -0.06 -17.26
N ASN A 100 4.01 -0.71 -18.41
CA ASN A 100 3.20 -1.81 -18.89
C ASN A 100 3.60 -3.13 -18.20
N PHE A 101 2.66 -3.77 -17.52
CA PHE A 101 2.91 -4.94 -16.68
C PHE A 101 2.70 -6.25 -17.44
N MET A 102 3.52 -6.52 -18.45
CA MET A 102 3.59 -7.82 -19.11
C MET A 102 4.42 -8.86 -18.33
N ALA A 103 4.82 -8.59 -17.08
CA ALA A 103 5.83 -9.37 -16.38
C ALA A 103 5.32 -10.35 -15.30
N LEU A 104 4.01 -10.44 -15.02
CA LEU A 104 3.47 -11.44 -14.07
C LEU A 104 2.71 -12.61 -14.71
N GLU A 105 2.60 -12.70 -16.03
CA GLU A 105 2.08 -13.89 -16.72
C GLU A 105 3.18 -14.92 -17.11
N SER A 106 4.39 -14.77 -16.58
CA SER A 106 5.45 -15.75 -16.77
C SER A 106 6.22 -15.97 -15.48
N LYS A 107 5.66 -16.82 -14.62
CA LYS A 107 6.35 -17.93 -13.93
C LYS A 107 5.41 -18.71 -13.03
#